data_AF-A0AAQ0BSG8-F1
#
_entry.id   AF-A0AAQ0BSG8-F1
#
_cell.length_a   1.000
_cell.length_b   1.000
_cell.length_c   1.000
_cell.angle_alpha   90.00
_cell.angle_beta   90.00
_cell.angle_gamma   90.00
#
_symmetry.space_group_name_H-M   'P 1'
#
loop_
_entity.id
_entity.type
_entity.pdbx_description
1 polymer ?
#
loop_
_entity_poly.entity_id
_entity_poly.type
_entity_poly.pdbx_seq_one_letter_code
_entity_poly.pdbx_strand_id
1 'polypeptide(L)'
;MKPAKTLKHAVLCAGLMAAGLAANAAPLTPQQCGDYPFVKSSAPVTHRQIVNELSELESVGYQPSAGDDSSYPDDYDTAEQKLMRKYRRDCLARHTAAADTGAPGAPRVQ
;
A
#
# COMPACT_ATOMS: atom_id res chain seq x y z
N MET A 1 -14.45 27.16 62.87
CA MET A 1 -15.43 27.07 61.76
C MET A 1 -14.70 26.48 60.57
N LYS A 2 -15.04 25.27 60.11
CA LYS A 2 -14.31 24.52 59.07
C LYS A 2 -15.18 24.40 57.80
N PRO A 3 -14.67 24.75 56.61
CA PRO A 3 -15.48 24.80 55.40
C PRO A 3 -15.72 23.44 54.73
N ALA A 4 -16.98 23.32 54.27
CA ALA A 4 -17.57 22.54 53.19
C ALA A 4 -16.82 21.32 52.59
N LYS A 5 -17.52 20.17 52.64
CA LYS A 5 -17.36 19.02 51.75
C LYS A 5 -17.76 19.40 50.31
N THR A 6 -16.91 19.15 49.32
CA THR A 6 -17.29 18.73 47.96
C THR A 6 -16.04 18.54 47.10
N LEU A 7 -15.62 17.30 46.85
CA LEU A 7 -15.14 16.84 45.52
C LEU A 7 -14.88 15.34 45.53
N LYS A 8 -15.88 14.54 45.18
CA LYS A 8 -15.74 13.09 44.90
C LYS A 8 -16.21 12.72 43.49
N HIS A 9 -16.13 13.66 42.54
CA HIS A 9 -16.62 13.46 41.16
C HIS A 9 -15.58 13.75 40.07
N ALA A 10 -14.29 13.76 40.42
CA ALA A 10 -13.21 13.86 39.42
C ALA A 10 -12.56 12.49 39.12
N VAL A 11 -13.22 11.39 39.51
CA VAL A 11 -12.91 10.07 38.98
C VAL A 11 -13.91 9.83 37.85
N LEU A 12 -13.39 9.42 36.70
CA LEU A 12 -14.13 8.70 35.65
C LEU A 12 -14.94 9.53 34.63
N CYS A 13 -14.25 10.29 33.78
CA CYS A 13 -14.79 10.58 32.44
C CYS A 13 -13.70 10.30 31.39
N ALA A 14 -13.89 9.16 30.73
CA ALA A 14 -13.62 8.86 29.32
C ALA A 14 -12.24 9.31 28.77
N GLY A 15 -11.29 8.42 28.46
CA GLY A 15 -11.49 7.15 27.76
C GLY A 15 -11.56 7.40 26.26
N LEU A 16 -10.67 6.73 25.50
CA LEU A 16 -10.52 6.70 24.05
C LEU A 16 -9.85 7.93 23.40
N MET A 17 -8.53 7.96 23.43
CA MET A 17 -7.76 8.51 22.32
C MET A 17 -6.59 7.56 22.01
N ALA A 18 -6.35 7.32 20.72
CA ALA A 18 -5.29 6.50 20.12
C ALA A 18 -5.54 4.99 19.98
N ALA A 19 -6.50 4.62 19.13
CA ALA A 19 -6.33 3.45 18.27
C ALA A 19 -6.59 3.86 16.82
N GLY A 20 -5.73 4.72 16.28
CA GLY A 20 -5.63 4.87 14.84
C GLY A 20 -5.11 3.55 14.31
N LEU A 21 -5.98 2.72 13.73
CA LEU A 21 -5.54 1.65 12.85
C LEU A 21 -4.78 2.35 11.72
N ALA A 22 -3.45 2.31 11.77
CA ALA A 22 -2.66 2.66 10.61
C ALA A 22 -3.24 1.82 9.46
N ALA A 23 -3.76 2.50 8.43
CA ALA A 23 -4.18 1.86 7.21
C ALA A 23 -2.90 1.36 6.53
N ASN A 24 -2.43 0.19 6.98
CA ASN A 24 -1.31 -0.47 6.33
C ASN A 24 -1.87 -0.90 4.98
N ALA A 25 -1.53 -0.18 3.91
CA ALA A 25 -1.85 -0.62 2.56
C ALA A 25 -1.28 -2.03 2.39
N ALA A 26 -2.14 -3.01 2.08
CA ALA A 26 -1.72 -4.40 1.93
C ALA A 26 -0.52 -4.49 0.96
N PRO A 27 0.49 -5.33 1.24
CA PRO A 27 1.62 -5.48 0.34
C PRO A 27 1.16 -6.05 -1.00
N LEU A 28 1.93 -5.82 -2.06
CA LEU A 28 1.71 -6.54 -3.31
C LEU A 28 1.80 -8.05 -3.09
N THR A 29 0.87 -8.79 -3.70
CA THR A 29 0.91 -10.25 -3.69
C THR A 29 2.05 -10.77 -4.57
N PRO A 30 2.56 -11.99 -4.34
CA PRO A 30 3.58 -12.58 -5.20
C PRO A 30 3.16 -12.65 -6.68
N GLN A 31 1.87 -12.85 -6.95
CA GLN A 31 1.34 -12.85 -8.32
C GLN A 31 1.43 -11.45 -8.93
N GLN A 32 1.00 -10.41 -8.21
CA GLN A 32 1.09 -9.02 -8.67
C GLN A 32 2.54 -8.60 -8.95
N CYS A 33 3.50 -9.06 -8.13
CA CYS A 33 4.92 -8.78 -8.36
C CYS A 33 5.45 -9.28 -9.73
N GLY A 34 4.79 -10.27 -10.34
CA GLY A 34 5.14 -10.84 -11.64
C GLY A 34 4.19 -10.47 -12.78
N ASP A 35 3.19 -9.64 -12.51
CA ASP A 35 2.18 -9.22 -13.49
C ASP A 35 2.46 -7.79 -14.02
N TYR A 36 1.69 -7.39 -15.03
CA TYR A 36 1.62 -5.99 -15.47
C TYR A 36 1.06 -5.11 -14.34
N PRO A 37 1.64 -3.92 -14.06
CA PRO A 37 2.53 -3.13 -14.93
C PRO A 37 4.04 -3.37 -14.72
N PHE A 38 4.45 -4.12 -13.70
CA PHE A 38 5.87 -4.30 -13.37
C PHE A 38 6.61 -5.19 -14.37
N VAL A 39 5.92 -6.20 -14.89
CA VAL A 39 6.42 -7.04 -15.98
C VAL A 39 5.75 -6.59 -17.27
N LYS A 40 6.56 -6.11 -18.23
CA LYS A 40 6.07 -5.69 -19.53
C LYS A 40 5.49 -6.90 -20.28
N SER A 41 4.27 -6.75 -20.78
CA SER A 41 3.63 -7.74 -21.65
C SER A 41 4.24 -7.69 -23.05
N SER A 42 4.56 -8.85 -23.62
CA SER A 42 4.92 -8.99 -25.04
C SER A 42 3.70 -9.02 -25.96
N ALA A 43 2.50 -9.25 -25.40
CA ALA A 43 1.22 -9.19 -26.08
C ALA A 43 0.47 -7.88 -25.73
N PRO A 44 -0.57 -7.51 -26.49
CA PRO A 44 -1.44 -6.40 -26.11
C PRO A 44 -1.96 -6.54 -24.67
N VAL A 45 -2.01 -5.42 -23.95
CA VAL A 45 -2.51 -5.39 -22.57
C VAL A 45 -4.00 -5.75 -22.56
N THR A 46 -4.37 -6.68 -21.68
CA THR A 46 -5.75 -7.13 -21.51
C THR A 46 -6.52 -6.22 -20.55
N HIS A 47 -7.85 -6.18 -20.65
CA HIS A 47 -8.69 -5.42 -19.72
C HIS A 47 -8.44 -5.79 -18.24
N ARG A 48 -8.22 -7.09 -17.95
CA ARG A 48 -7.88 -7.57 -16.61
C ARG A 48 -6.56 -6.95 -16.10
N GLN A 49 -5.55 -6.84 -16.94
CA GLN A 49 -4.27 -6.24 -16.57
C GLN A 49 -4.41 -4.74 -16.30
N ILE A 50 -5.25 -4.02 -17.07
CA ILE A 50 -5.54 -2.60 -16.83
C ILE A 50 -6.25 -2.42 -15.48
N VAL A 51 -7.27 -3.25 -15.18
CA VAL A 51 -7.98 -3.19 -13.89
C VAL A 51 -7.03 -3.49 -12.72
N ASN A 52 -6.09 -4.43 -12.90
CA ASN A 52 -5.08 -4.71 -11.90
C ASN A 52 -4.16 -3.50 -11.65
N GLU A 53 -3.62 -2.89 -12.71
CA GLU A 53 -2.81 -1.67 -12.61
C GLU A 53 -3.58 -0.55 -11.90
N LEU A 54 -4.85 -0.35 -12.25
CA LEU A 54 -5.67 0.69 -11.64
C LEU A 54 -5.87 0.43 -10.14
N SER A 55 -6.20 -0.81 -9.76
CA SER A 55 -6.34 -1.18 -8.34
C SER A 55 -5.03 -0.97 -7.55
N GLU A 56 -3.89 -1.21 -8.19
CA GLU A 56 -2.57 -0.98 -7.59
C GLU A 56 -2.27 0.50 -7.40
N LEU A 57 -2.59 1.35 -8.39
CA LEU A 57 -2.48 2.81 -8.28
C LEU A 57 -3.43 3.37 -7.20
N GLU A 58 -4.67 2.90 -7.15
CA GLU A 58 -5.64 3.27 -6.11
C GLU A 58 -5.13 2.87 -4.71
N SER A 59 -4.44 1.73 -4.60
CA SER A 59 -3.84 1.27 -3.34
C SER A 59 -2.74 2.20 -2.80
N VAL A 60 -2.22 3.11 -3.62
CA VAL A 60 -1.26 4.14 -3.25
C VAL A 60 -1.84 5.57 -3.31
N GLY A 61 -3.16 5.67 -3.49
CA GLY A 61 -3.93 6.90 -3.34
C GLY A 61 -4.32 7.59 -4.64
N TYR A 62 -4.15 6.95 -5.81
CA TYR A 62 -4.74 7.46 -7.05
C TYR A 62 -6.27 7.41 -6.99
N GLN A 63 -6.95 8.41 -7.55
CA GLN A 63 -8.41 8.50 -7.55
C GLN A 63 -8.90 8.76 -8.98
N PRO A 64 -9.18 7.71 -9.77
CA PRO A 64 -9.55 7.87 -11.18
C PRO A 64 -10.88 8.61 -11.39
N SER A 65 -11.77 8.59 -10.39
CA SER A 65 -13.06 9.28 -10.44
C SER A 65 -12.99 10.76 -10.09
N ALA A 66 -11.80 11.35 -9.93
CA ALA A 66 -11.63 12.76 -9.57
C ALA A 66 -12.15 13.75 -10.65
N GLY A 67 -12.46 13.26 -11.85
CA GLY A 67 -13.33 13.93 -12.82
C GLY A 67 -12.72 15.18 -13.46
N ASP A 68 -12.89 16.33 -12.79
CA ASP A 68 -12.53 17.67 -13.27
C ASP A 68 -11.25 18.22 -12.61
N ASP A 69 -10.43 17.33 -12.03
CA ASP A 69 -9.19 17.75 -11.38
C ASP A 69 -8.18 18.28 -12.43
N SER A 70 -7.82 19.55 -12.30
CA SER A 70 -6.79 20.19 -13.14
C SER A 70 -5.40 19.60 -12.96
N SER A 71 -5.21 18.77 -11.93
CA SER A 71 -3.94 18.16 -11.57
C SER A 71 -3.49 17.08 -12.54
N TYR A 72 -4.35 16.57 -13.44
CA TYR A 72 -3.90 15.57 -14.41
C TYR A 72 -2.87 16.19 -15.37
N PRO A 73 -1.69 15.56 -15.57
CA PRO A 73 -1.33 14.19 -15.18
C PRO A 73 -0.50 14.02 -13.88
N ASP A 74 -0.25 15.08 -13.11
CA ASP A 74 0.65 15.08 -11.94
C ASP A 74 0.24 14.08 -10.85
N ASP A 75 -1.06 13.84 -10.65
CA ASP A 75 -1.60 12.91 -9.67
C ASP A 75 -1.32 11.44 -10.03
N TYR A 76 -1.45 11.12 -11.33
CA TYR A 76 -1.06 9.82 -11.90
C TYR A 76 0.44 9.58 -11.72
N ASP A 77 1.28 10.53 -12.13
CA ASP A 77 2.75 10.40 -12.04
C ASP A 77 3.19 10.23 -10.57
N THR A 78 2.57 10.98 -9.66
CA THR A 78 2.80 10.86 -8.22
C THR A 78 2.41 9.48 -7.69
N ALA A 79 1.28 8.94 -8.14
CA ALA A 79 0.83 7.61 -7.77
C ALA A 79 1.75 6.52 -8.34
N GLU A 80 2.17 6.61 -9.60
CA GLU A 80 3.10 5.66 -10.21
C GLU A 80 4.42 5.60 -9.41
N GLN A 81 4.97 6.75 -9.02
CA GLN A 81 6.18 6.80 -8.19
C GLN A 81 5.97 6.13 -6.83
N LYS A 82 4.81 6.34 -6.18
CA LYS A 82 4.46 5.66 -4.93
C LYS A 82 4.34 4.15 -5.14
N LEU A 83 3.71 3.73 -6.24
CA LEU A 83 3.54 2.32 -6.59
C LEU A 83 4.90 1.65 -6.85
N MET A 84 5.84 2.31 -7.52
CA MET A 84 7.20 1.78 -7.71
C MET A 84 7.95 1.64 -6.39
N ARG A 85 7.77 2.56 -5.43
CA ARG A 85 8.35 2.39 -4.08
C ARG A 85 7.74 1.18 -3.36
N LYS A 86 6.42 1.00 -3.47
CA LYS A 86 5.70 -0.17 -2.95
C LYS A 86 6.23 -1.47 -3.58
N TYR A 87 6.43 -1.50 -4.90
CA TYR A 87 7.01 -2.64 -5.61
C TYR A 87 8.42 -3.00 -5.14
N ARG A 88 9.31 -2.02 -5.00
CA ARG A 88 10.68 -2.28 -4.50
C ARG A 88 10.66 -2.90 -3.10
N ARG A 89 9.77 -2.42 -2.23
CA ARG A 89 9.61 -2.94 -0.87
C ARG A 89 9.01 -4.35 -0.85
N ASP A 90 7.93 -4.56 -1.59
CA ASP A 90 7.12 -5.78 -1.46
C ASP A 90 7.61 -6.92 -2.35
N CYS A 91 8.27 -6.62 -3.47
CA CYS A 91 8.70 -7.61 -4.45
C CYS A 91 10.23 -7.77 -4.41
N LEU A 92 10.99 -6.69 -4.66
CA LEU A 92 12.44 -6.81 -4.78
C LEU A 92 13.14 -7.17 -3.46
N ALA A 93 12.76 -6.55 -2.34
CA ALA A 93 13.36 -6.85 -1.04
C ALA A 93 13.07 -8.30 -0.57
N ARG A 94 11.91 -8.86 -0.97
CA ARG A 94 11.57 -10.26 -0.67
C ARG A 94 12.36 -11.23 -1.56
N HIS A 95 12.62 -10.87 -2.82
CA HIS A 95 13.45 -11.67 -3.72
C HIS A 95 14.91 -11.73 -3.24
N THR A 96 15.46 -10.64 -2.71
CA THR A 96 16.82 -10.64 -2.14
C THR A 96 16.91 -11.47 -0.86
N ALA A 97 15.90 -11.41 0.02
CA ALA A 97 15.86 -12.24 1.21
C ALA A 97 15.71 -13.75 0.88
N ALA A 98 14.91 -14.09 -0.13
CA ALA A 98 14.75 -15.47 -0.59
C ALA A 98 16.03 -16.02 -1.24
N ALA A 99 16.76 -15.19 -2.01
CA ALA A 99 18.03 -15.56 -2.62
C ALA A 99 19.16 -15.78 -1.59
N ASP A 100 19.17 -15.01 -0.50
CA ASP A 100 20.16 -15.12 0.58
C ASP A 100 19.91 -16.33 1.50
N THR A 101 18.70 -16.88 1.51
CA THR A 101 18.33 -18.03 2.35
C THR A 101 18.73 -19.38 1.74
N GLY A 102 19.42 -19.42 0.59
CA GLY A 102 20.03 -20.66 0.07
C GLY A 102 19.06 -21.84 -0.07
N ALA A 103 17.85 -21.63 -0.57
CA ALA A 103 16.96 -22.73 -0.93
C ALA A 103 17.52 -23.48 -2.17
N PRO A 104 17.81 -24.79 -2.10
CA PRO A 104 18.34 -25.52 -3.24
C PRO A 104 17.19 -25.93 -4.18
N GLY A 105 17.25 -25.49 -5.44
CA GLY A 105 16.72 -26.27 -6.57
C GLY A 105 15.92 -25.52 -7.64
N ALA A 106 16.54 -25.42 -8.83
CA ALA A 106 15.99 -25.68 -10.18
C ALA A 106 16.45 -24.62 -11.23
N PRO A 107 16.61 -25.01 -12.51
CA PRO A 107 17.79 -24.68 -13.29
C PRO A 107 17.70 -23.37 -14.06
N ARG A 108 18.85 -22.70 -14.17
CA ARG A 108 19.09 -21.60 -15.09
C ARG A 108 19.18 -22.18 -16.51
N VAL A 109 18.18 -21.88 -17.34
CA VAL A 109 18.30 -22.03 -18.78
C VAL A 109 19.22 -20.90 -19.26
N GLN A 110 20.27 -21.27 -19.99
CA GLN A 110 21.20 -20.36 -20.65
C GLN A 110 20.52 -19.59 -21.78
#